data_AF-A0A0G0VIP1-F1
#
_entry.id   AF-A0A0G0VIP1-F1
#
_cell.length_a   1.000
_cell.length_b   1.000
_cell.length_c   1.000
_cell.angle_alpha   90.00
_cell.angle_beta   90.00
_cell.angle_gamma   90.00
#
_symmetry.space_group_name_H-M   'P 1'
#
loop_
_entity.id
_entity.type
_entity.pdbx_description
1 polymer ?
#
loop_
_entity_poly.entity_id
_entity_poly.type
_entity_poly.pdbx_seq_one_letter_code
_entity_poly.pdbx_strand_id
1 'polypeptide(L)'
;MSDEQEKVIIKGEEIILAGFDEYWRKVRYPEKATSGLVQDDTLKIGISHHPDIAYKKEATNLDLVVAGHTHGGQVRLPLIGALGDAESLMTKADYGKYLPNHKPPIFNTIGIGESGPHVRFWNRPEIVLLRIK
;
A
#
# COMPACT_ATOMS: atom_id res chain seq x y z
N MET A 1 -0.06 -8.82 8.97
CA MET A 1 1.40 -8.79 8.70
C MET A 1 2.08 -8.71 10.07
N SER A 2 3.40 -8.75 10.22
CA SER A 2 4.03 -8.35 11.49
C SER A 2 4.55 -6.93 11.35
N ASP A 3 4.52 -6.15 12.44
CA ASP A 3 5.17 -4.82 12.50
C ASP A 3 6.70 -5.01 12.60
N GLU A 4 7.30 -5.50 11.52
CA GLU A 4 8.69 -5.97 11.48
C GLU A 4 9.35 -5.57 10.15
N GLN A 5 10.68 -5.55 10.16
CA GLN A 5 11.48 -5.37 8.96
C GLN A 5 12.28 -6.64 8.65
N GLU A 6 12.36 -6.98 7.37
CA GLU A 6 13.17 -8.08 6.88
C GLU A 6 14.16 -7.55 5.84
N LYS A 7 15.42 -7.98 5.95
CA LYS A 7 16.45 -7.71 4.94
C LYS A 7 16.52 -8.89 3.99
N VAL A 8 16.35 -8.62 2.71
CA VAL A 8 16.45 -9.63 1.66
C VAL A 8 17.54 -9.23 0.67
N ILE A 9 18.31 -10.21 0.20
CA ILE A 9 19.35 -10.01 -0.81
C ILE A 9 18.84 -10.55 -2.14
N ILE A 10 18.69 -9.67 -3.14
CA ILE A 10 18.23 -10.05 -4.47
C ILE A 10 19.29 -9.62 -5.48
N LYS A 11 19.89 -10.60 -6.17
CA LYS A 11 20.94 -10.38 -7.17
C LYS A 11 22.16 -9.60 -6.63
N GLY A 12 22.46 -9.73 -5.34
CA GLY A 12 23.58 -9.03 -4.69
C GLY A 12 23.23 -7.67 -4.09
N GLU A 13 22.02 -7.16 -4.33
CA GLU A 13 21.53 -5.92 -3.75
C GLU A 13 20.75 -6.19 -2.46
N GLU A 14 20.97 -5.38 -1.43
CA GLU A 14 20.17 -5.41 -0.19
C GLU A 14 18.86 -4.63 -0.42
N ILE A 15 17.75 -5.24 -0.03
CA ILE A 15 16.42 -4.63 -0.03
C ILE A 15 15.83 -4.82 1.37
N ILE A 16 15.23 -3.76 1.90
CA ILE A 16 14.51 -3.81 3.17
C ILE A 16 13.01 -3.86 2.88
N LEU A 17 12.34 -4.87 3.44
CA LEU A 17 10.89 -5.00 3.42
C LEU A 17 10.36 -4.65 4.81
N ALA A 18 9.55 -3.60 4.91
CA ALA A 18 8.90 -3.19 6.15
C ALA A 18 7.43 -3.62 6.12
N GLY A 19 7.07 -4.60 6.95
CA GLY A 19 5.70 -5.07 7.11
C GLY A 19 4.94 -4.24 8.13
N PHE A 20 3.67 -3.92 7.85
CA PHE A 20 2.82 -3.17 8.77
C PHE A 20 1.60 -3.99 9.15
N ASP A 21 1.48 -4.30 10.44
CA ASP A 21 0.30 -5.00 10.96
C ASP A 21 -0.82 -4.02 11.31
N GLU A 22 -2.04 -4.42 11.00
CA GLU A 22 -3.22 -3.58 11.20
C GLU A 22 -4.17 -4.21 12.20
N TYR A 23 -4.53 -3.43 13.23
CA TYR A 23 -5.56 -3.77 14.19
C TYR A 23 -6.64 -2.69 14.18
N TRP A 24 -7.90 -3.07 13.97
CA TRP A 24 -9.04 -2.14 13.79
C TRP A 24 -8.73 -0.98 12.82
N ARG A 25 -8.13 -1.30 11.66
CA ARG A 25 -7.81 -0.32 10.60
C ARG A 25 -6.75 0.72 11.01
N LYS A 26 -5.99 0.46 12.08
CA LYS A 26 -4.82 1.26 12.46
C LYS A 26 -3.59 0.39 12.45
N VAL A 27 -2.53 0.87 11.80
CA VAL A 27 -1.19 0.27 11.96
C VAL A 27 -0.78 0.36 13.41
N ARG A 28 -0.43 -0.77 14.01
CA ARG A 28 -0.33 -0.93 15.46
C ARG A 28 0.97 -0.34 16.01
N TYR A 29 2.11 -0.72 15.43
CA TYR A 29 3.44 -0.23 15.83
C TYR A 29 4.29 0.13 14.59
N PRO A 30 3.89 1.14 13.80
CA PRO A 30 4.61 1.50 12.56
C PRO A 30 6.09 1.81 12.80
N GLU A 31 6.42 2.36 13.96
CA GLU A 31 7.79 2.69 14.36
C GLU A 31 8.72 1.48 14.48
N LYS A 32 8.18 0.27 14.73
CA LYS A 32 8.97 -0.96 14.79
C LYS A 32 9.42 -1.39 13.41
N ALA A 33 8.51 -1.34 12.44
CA ALA A 33 8.76 -1.69 11.06
C ALA A 33 9.69 -0.71 10.34
N THR A 34 9.81 0.53 10.85
CA THR A 34 10.65 1.58 10.24
C THR A 34 11.81 2.00 11.12
N SER A 35 12.10 1.25 12.20
CA SER A 35 13.11 1.64 13.18
C SER A 35 14.50 1.61 12.58
N GLY A 36 15.21 2.75 12.67
CA GLY A 36 16.57 2.87 12.16
C GLY A 36 16.68 2.98 10.63
N LEU A 37 15.57 3.01 9.90
CA LEU A 37 15.60 3.35 8.49
C LEU A 37 16.07 4.78 8.32
N VAL A 38 17.05 4.98 7.44
CA VAL A 38 17.57 6.29 7.06
C VAL A 38 17.46 6.45 5.55
N GLN A 39 17.56 7.70 5.07
CA GLN A 39 17.61 7.96 3.65
C GLN A 39 19.03 7.65 3.15
N ASP A 40 19.15 6.59 2.35
CA ASP A 40 20.38 6.07 1.74
C ASP A 40 20.02 5.29 0.45
N ASP A 41 21.02 4.70 -0.21
CA ASP A 41 20.84 4.01 -1.50
C ASP A 41 20.20 2.61 -1.39
N THR A 42 19.95 2.11 -0.18
CA THR A 42 19.27 0.82 0.05
C THR A 42 17.79 0.96 -0.26
N LEU A 43 17.24 0.10 -1.12
CA LEU A 43 15.81 0.14 -1.45
C LEU A 43 14.96 -0.33 -0.25
N LYS A 44 14.00 0.50 0.16
CA LYS A 44 13.09 0.24 1.30
C LYS A 44 11.64 0.23 0.84
N ILE A 45 10.99 -0.93 0.91
CA ILE A 45 9.61 -1.13 0.48
C ILE A 45 8.73 -1.39 1.69
N GLY A 46 7.75 -0.52 1.93
CA GLY A 46 6.67 -0.77 2.87
C GLY A 46 5.60 -1.67 2.25
N ILE A 47 5.20 -2.70 2.98
CA ILE A 47 4.11 -3.59 2.61
C ILE A 47 3.04 -3.47 3.69
N SER A 48 1.85 -3.02 3.29
CA SER A 48 0.73 -2.81 4.19
C SER A 48 -0.57 -3.29 3.58
N HIS A 49 -1.55 -3.59 4.41
CA HIS A 49 -2.90 -3.82 3.90
C HIS A 49 -3.54 -2.50 3.48
N HIS A 50 -3.47 -1.43 4.29
CA HIS A 50 -4.04 -0.11 4.05
C HIS A 50 -3.00 0.90 3.53
N PRO A 51 -3.31 1.74 2.53
CA PRO A 51 -2.38 2.75 2.02
C PRO A 51 -2.12 3.89 3.00
N ASP A 52 -2.94 4.06 4.04
CA ASP A 52 -2.82 5.17 5.00
C ASP A 52 -1.49 5.21 5.74
N ILE A 53 -0.76 4.09 5.80
CA ILE A 53 0.60 4.07 6.35
C ILE A 53 1.51 5.08 5.64
N ALA A 54 1.35 5.29 4.34
CA ALA A 54 2.17 6.23 3.57
C ALA A 54 1.98 7.69 4.01
N TYR A 55 0.86 8.02 4.65
CA TYR A 55 0.57 9.36 5.15
C TYR A 55 1.14 9.61 6.56
N LYS A 56 1.70 8.57 7.19
CA LYS A 56 2.32 8.68 8.51
C LYS A 56 3.79 9.08 8.40
N LYS A 57 4.28 9.81 9.40
CA LYS A 57 5.69 10.25 9.48
C LYS A 57 6.68 9.07 9.46
N GLU A 58 6.27 7.91 10.00
CA GLU A 58 7.09 6.70 10.06
C GLU A 58 7.45 6.18 8.66
N ALA A 59 6.60 6.44 7.65
CA ALA A 59 6.83 6.01 6.27
C ALA A 59 7.79 6.92 5.48
N THR A 60 8.28 8.03 6.06
CA THR A 60 9.06 9.05 5.33
C THR A 60 10.35 8.51 4.71
N ASN A 61 10.96 7.49 5.34
CA ASN A 61 12.21 6.89 4.87
C ASN A 61 12.00 5.65 3.97
N LEU A 62 10.76 5.38 3.55
CA LEU A 62 10.47 4.35 2.57
C LEU A 62 10.57 4.93 1.16
N ASP A 63 10.96 4.10 0.19
CA ASP A 63 11.03 4.48 -1.22
C ASP A 63 9.75 4.16 -1.98
N LEU A 64 8.97 3.21 -1.45
CA LEU A 64 7.68 2.78 -2.00
C LEU A 64 6.82 2.16 -0.91
N VAL A 65 5.53 2.49 -0.90
CA VAL A 65 4.51 1.74 -0.14
C VAL A 65 3.64 0.96 -1.12
N VAL A 66 3.60 -0.36 -0.96
CA VAL A 66 2.68 -1.26 -1.66
C VAL A 66 1.53 -1.60 -0.72
N ALA A 67 0.31 -1.28 -1.13
CA ALA A 67 -0.87 -1.48 -0.29
C ALA A 67 -2.11 -1.90 -1.09
N GLY A 68 -3.12 -2.44 -0.37
CA GLY A 68 -4.41 -2.84 -0.91
C GLY A 68 -5.57 -2.10 -0.23
N HIS A 69 -6.47 -2.85 0.41
CA HIS A 69 -7.62 -2.38 1.20
C HIS A 69 -8.74 -1.66 0.44
N THR A 70 -8.42 -0.79 -0.52
CA THR A 70 -9.43 0.01 -1.23
C THR A 70 -10.28 -0.83 -2.19
N HIS A 71 -9.79 -2.02 -2.55
CA HIS A 71 -10.32 -2.89 -3.59
C HIS A 71 -10.52 -2.16 -4.94
N GLY A 72 -9.85 -1.01 -5.18
CA GLY A 72 -10.12 -0.16 -6.35
C GLY A 72 -11.47 0.57 -6.32
N GLY A 73 -12.19 0.53 -5.20
CA GLY A 73 -13.60 0.90 -5.13
C GLY A 73 -14.45 -0.14 -5.82
N GLN A 74 -14.63 -1.29 -5.17
CA GLN A 74 -15.19 -2.55 -5.70
C GLN A 74 -16.32 -2.39 -6.75
N VAL A 75 -17.22 -1.44 -6.54
CA VAL A 75 -18.25 -1.00 -7.49
C VAL A 75 -17.92 0.41 -7.97
N ARG A 76 -17.62 0.58 -9.26
CA ARG A 76 -17.43 1.89 -9.91
C ARG A 76 -18.55 2.16 -10.91
N LEU A 77 -19.12 3.36 -10.88
CA LEU A 77 -20.06 3.80 -11.91
C LEU A 77 -19.35 4.66 -12.95
N PRO A 78 -19.73 4.58 -14.23
CA PRO A 78 -19.28 5.53 -15.24
C PRO A 78 -19.51 6.97 -14.78
N LEU A 79 -18.53 7.85 -15.00
CA LEU A 79 -18.51 9.28 -14.64
C LEU A 79 -18.51 9.62 -13.13
N ILE A 80 -18.99 8.73 -12.25
CA ILE A 80 -19.06 8.96 -10.80
C ILE A 80 -17.82 8.40 -10.08
N GLY A 81 -17.28 7.26 -10.56
CA GLY A 81 -16.17 6.58 -9.92
C GLY A 81 -16.62 5.59 -8.83
N ALA A 82 -15.76 5.36 -7.83
CA ALA A 82 -15.98 4.38 -6.78
C ALA A 82 -17.18 4.72 -5.88
N LEU A 83 -18.06 3.74 -5.67
CA LEU A 83 -19.10 3.78 -4.67
C LEU A 83 -18.58 3.25 -3.32
N GLY A 84 -19.09 3.82 -2.22
CA GLY A 84 -18.62 3.49 -0.89
C GLY A 84 -17.30 4.18 -0.56
N ASP A 85 -16.97 4.22 0.73
CA ASP A 85 -15.70 4.71 1.22
C ASP A 85 -14.91 3.52 1.74
N ALA A 86 -13.62 3.44 1.38
CA ALA A 86 -12.73 2.42 1.93
C ALA A 86 -12.18 2.84 3.30
N GLU A 87 -12.65 3.94 3.88
CA GLU A 87 -12.16 4.49 5.15
C GLU A 87 -10.67 4.79 5.13
N SER A 88 -10.20 5.30 3.99
CA SER A 88 -8.80 5.65 3.74
C SER A 88 -8.65 7.15 3.58
N LEU A 89 -7.50 7.68 3.98
CA LEU A 89 -7.07 9.04 3.63
C LEU A 89 -6.87 9.23 2.12
N MET A 90 -6.70 8.14 1.38
CA MET A 90 -6.63 8.14 -0.08
C MET A 90 -7.96 8.56 -0.70
N THR A 91 -7.90 9.44 -1.68
CA THR A 91 -9.11 9.85 -2.40
C THR A 91 -9.68 8.69 -3.21
N LYS A 92 -11.00 8.61 -3.35
CA LYS A 92 -11.68 7.60 -4.18
C LYS A 92 -11.25 7.62 -5.65
N ALA A 93 -10.80 8.78 -6.11
CA ALA A 93 -10.24 8.93 -7.45
C ALA A 93 -8.93 8.14 -7.58
N ASP A 94 -8.18 7.93 -6.50
CA ASP A 94 -6.86 7.31 -6.49
C ASP A 94 -6.83 5.84 -6.10
N TYR A 95 -7.97 5.25 -5.72
CA TYR A 95 -8.07 3.82 -5.47
C TYR A 95 -7.63 3.00 -6.67
N GLY A 96 -6.78 2.00 -6.44
CA GLY A 96 -6.26 1.13 -7.49
C GLY A 96 -5.19 1.77 -8.37
N LYS A 97 -4.46 2.79 -7.90
CA LYS A 97 -3.46 3.52 -8.69
C LYS A 97 -2.06 3.53 -8.07
N TYR A 98 -1.10 3.81 -8.95
CA TYR A 98 0.23 4.27 -8.58
C TYR A 98 0.25 5.81 -8.45
N LEU A 99 0.75 6.31 -7.32
CA LEU A 99 0.90 7.73 -7.00
C LEU A 99 2.41 8.06 -6.86
N PRO A 100 3.11 8.35 -7.97
CA PRO A 100 4.56 8.59 -7.96
C PRO A 100 4.96 9.89 -7.24
N ASN A 101 4.06 10.88 -7.19
CA ASN A 101 4.34 12.18 -6.60
C ASN A 101 4.04 12.26 -5.10
N HIS A 102 3.44 11.21 -4.52
CA HIS A 102 3.30 11.11 -3.07
C HIS A 102 4.67 10.85 -2.44
N LYS A 103 4.86 11.24 -1.17
CA LYS A 103 6.10 11.00 -0.43
C LYS A 103 5.78 10.21 0.85
N PRO A 104 6.13 8.92 0.93
CA PRO A 104 6.73 8.09 -0.13
C PRO A 104 5.74 7.78 -1.28
N PRO A 105 6.20 7.40 -2.49
CA PRO A 105 5.32 6.91 -3.55
C PRO A 105 4.42 5.77 -3.07
N ILE A 106 3.17 5.72 -3.56
CA ILE A 106 2.18 4.70 -3.18
C ILE A 106 1.80 3.87 -4.39
N PHE A 107 1.91 2.55 -4.32
CA PHE A 107 1.25 1.63 -5.23
C PHE A 107 0.06 0.97 -4.51
N ASN A 108 -1.15 1.44 -4.81
CA ASN A 108 -2.39 0.86 -4.29
C ASN A 108 -2.99 -0.09 -5.32
N THR A 109 -2.97 -1.40 -5.05
CA THR A 109 -3.55 -2.40 -5.96
C THR A 109 -5.07 -2.55 -5.75
N ILE A 110 -5.78 -2.84 -6.84
CA ILE A 110 -7.19 -3.25 -6.83
C ILE A 110 -7.37 -4.63 -6.16
N GLY A 111 -6.34 -5.48 -6.23
CA GLY A 111 -6.30 -6.83 -5.68
C GLY A 111 -7.37 -7.77 -6.24
N ILE A 112 -7.39 -8.98 -5.70
CA ILE A 112 -8.35 -10.03 -6.07
C ILE A 112 -9.50 -10.19 -5.06
N GLY A 113 -9.30 -9.75 -3.81
CA GLY A 113 -10.25 -9.96 -2.71
C GLY A 113 -11.48 -9.05 -2.80
N GLU A 114 -12.50 -9.32 -1.99
CA GLU A 114 -13.73 -8.52 -1.90
C GLU A 114 -14.07 -8.28 -0.43
N SER A 115 -14.81 -7.21 -0.14
CA SER A 115 -15.32 -6.92 1.21
C SER A 115 -16.79 -6.49 1.17
N GLY A 116 -17.55 -6.85 2.21
CA GLY A 116 -18.99 -6.65 2.24
C GLY A 116 -19.70 -7.51 1.18
N PRO A 117 -20.54 -6.93 0.30
CA PRO A 117 -21.23 -7.70 -0.74
C PRO A 117 -20.22 -8.20 -1.79
N HIS A 118 -20.38 -9.46 -2.20
CA HIS A 118 -19.53 -10.11 -3.21
C HIS A 118 -19.88 -9.66 -4.64
N VAL A 119 -19.65 -8.37 -4.94
CA VAL A 119 -19.98 -7.77 -6.23
C VAL A 119 -18.90 -6.80 -6.69
N ARG A 120 -18.39 -7.04 -7.89
CA ARG A 120 -17.50 -6.12 -8.60
C ARG A 120 -18.19 -5.61 -9.86
N PHE A 121 -18.20 -4.29 -10.04
CA PHE A 121 -18.76 -3.65 -11.23
C PHE A 121 -17.82 -2.55 -11.72
N TRP A 122 -17.47 -2.59 -13.00
CA TRP A 122 -16.51 -1.67 -13.64
C TRP A 122 -15.15 -1.54 -12.91
N ASN A 123 -14.73 -2.60 -12.21
CA ASN A 123 -13.49 -2.66 -11.43
C ASN A 123 -13.00 -4.11 -11.34
N ARG A 124 -12.24 -4.52 -12.37
CA ARG A 124 -11.80 -5.91 -12.55
C ARG A 124 -10.71 -6.26 -11.52
N PRO A 125 -10.74 -7.45 -10.89
CA PRO A 125 -9.68 -7.88 -10.00
C PRO A 125 -8.35 -8.01 -10.76
N GLU A 126 -7.24 -7.82 -10.06
CA GLU A 126 -5.90 -7.82 -10.68
C GLU A 126 -4.86 -8.57 -9.85
N ILE A 127 -3.82 -9.04 -10.55
CA ILE A 127 -2.54 -9.49 -9.99
C ILE A 127 -1.47 -8.68 -10.70
N VAL A 128 -0.57 -8.06 -9.94
CA VAL A 128 0.40 -7.10 -10.48
C VAL A 128 1.81 -7.62 -10.34
N LEU A 129 2.59 -7.47 -11.41
CA LEU A 129 4.04 -7.64 -11.40
C LEU A 129 4.71 -6.27 -11.36
N LEU A 130 5.24 -5.89 -10.20
CA LEU A 130 6.04 -4.67 -10.07
C LEU A 130 7.48 -4.94 -10.54
N ARG A 131 8.00 -4.07 -11.41
CA ARG A 131 9.39 -4.09 -11.84
C ARG A 131 10.09 -2.85 -11.31
N ILE A 132 11.09 -3.09 -10.46
CA ILE A 132 11.96 -2.05 -9.92
C ILE A 132 13.26 -2.10 -10.72
N LYS A 133 13.75 -0.94 -11.14
CA LYS A 133 14.92 -0.78 -12.01
C LYS A 133 16.06 -0.15 -11.24
#